data_AF-A0A7W1U7G0-F1
#
_entry.id   AF-A0A7W1U7G0-F1
#
_cell.length_a   1.000
_cell.length_b   1.000
_cell.length_c   1.000
_cell.angle_alpha   90.00
_cell.angle_beta   90.00
_cell.angle_gamma   90.00
#
_symmetry.space_group_name_H-M   'P 1'
#
loop_
_entity.id
_entity.type
_entity.pdbx_description
1 polymer ?
#
loop_
_entity_poly.entity_id
_entity_poly.type
_entity_poly.pdbx_seq_one_letter_code
_entity_poly.pdbx_strand_id
1 'polypeptide(L)'
;MTHLTRLLLVAAFAFAQPAVAFERAYWAWQRNEPPNARDLAALARQGVRTLYWQLGTLRNKGDSWQWAARFQLPVVPDFEVVPVVRLESHAREPFSEKSTQALLQSLAFVQKRERLQIDYDCPDRLLSDYAATLRRIRALVPRLTITALPGWIGKKAMTEIAKNVDEVLPMFYDYAADPIVPGAAPEPLIVPEKGKSWLAAWNNYPSPWRAGVPNFARLTVYDPDGTSRGNIREWDWDSVTFNNSLMFVRQTDFGVSIFLAGANTRVGNTPLRKGQLLAARWAERDALRQLIAQAENSSARGIVIFRLPDTTAASGWSLSQLSDLSAQPHLTLKAKTDSSGQLELMNDGSGDLPPVLPGGYLLQLETEKPIFREVDEGDFAHVRGEAGAEGRASRVMFPLATRLTFSFSSLRAGERLETGLIQLAPEADYAQTRYRIVHSSQSQWQPFGK
;
A
#
# COMPACT_ATOMS: atom_id res chain seq x y z
N MET A 1 70.82 -8.28 41.41
CA MET A 1 70.35 -8.84 40.12
C MET A 1 68.93 -9.34 40.32
N THR A 2 67.93 -8.51 40.03
CA THR A 2 66.50 -8.87 40.16
C THR A 2 65.76 -8.12 39.07
N HIS A 3 65.46 -8.81 37.97
CA HIS A 3 64.64 -8.29 36.88
C HIS A 3 63.16 -8.45 37.23
N LEU A 4 62.43 -7.33 37.26
CA LEU A 4 61.00 -7.26 37.49
C LEU A 4 60.28 -7.21 36.14
N THR A 5 59.57 -8.28 35.79
CA THR A 5 58.74 -8.38 34.58
C THR A 5 57.41 -7.66 34.83
N ARG A 6 57.14 -6.56 34.11
CA ARG A 6 55.80 -5.94 34.06
C ARG A 6 55.04 -6.48 32.85
N LEU A 7 54.06 -7.34 33.09
CA LEU A 7 53.03 -7.72 32.12
C LEU A 7 51.98 -6.60 32.06
N LEU A 8 51.77 -6.02 30.89
CA LEU A 8 50.68 -5.08 30.60
C LEU A 8 49.48 -5.89 30.06
N LEU A 9 48.45 -6.08 30.90
CA LEU A 9 47.15 -6.58 30.45
C LEU A 9 46.38 -5.42 29.81
N VAL A 10 46.26 -5.43 28.48
CA VAL A 10 45.31 -4.58 27.76
C VAL A 10 43.98 -5.33 27.77
N ALA A 11 43.08 -4.94 28.68
CA ALA A 11 41.70 -5.43 28.69
C ALA A 11 40.95 -4.82 27.49
N ALA A 12 40.75 -5.62 26.45
CA ALA A 12 39.85 -5.28 25.36
C ALA A 12 38.40 -5.36 25.88
N PHE A 13 37.86 -4.23 26.36
CA PHE A 13 36.43 -4.06 26.53
C PHE A 13 35.79 -3.99 25.14
N ALA A 14 35.46 -5.16 24.59
CA ALA A 14 34.49 -5.25 23.51
C ALA A 14 33.15 -4.75 24.05
N PHE A 15 32.82 -3.49 23.77
CA PHE A 15 31.47 -2.98 23.92
C PHE A 15 30.58 -3.77 22.95
N ALA A 16 30.04 -4.90 23.41
CA ALA A 16 28.93 -5.55 22.75
C ALA A 16 27.74 -4.57 22.82
N GLN A 17 27.56 -3.78 21.76
CA GLN A 17 26.32 -3.03 21.61
C GLN A 17 25.18 -4.06 21.57
N PRO A 18 24.11 -3.88 22.36
CA PRO A 18 22.97 -4.77 22.29
C PRO A 18 22.49 -4.79 20.85
N ALA A 19 22.28 -6.00 20.30
CA ALA A 19 21.73 -6.16 18.97
C ALA A 19 20.43 -5.34 18.89
N VAL A 20 20.44 -4.28 18.08
CA VAL A 20 19.25 -3.47 17.86
C VAL A 20 18.24 -4.38 17.17
N ALA A 21 17.12 -4.66 17.83
CA ALA A 21 16.06 -5.49 17.26
C ALA A 21 15.60 -4.88 15.92
N PHE A 22 15.39 -5.74 14.93
CA PHE A 22 14.90 -5.33 13.62
C PHE A 22 13.51 -4.69 13.76
N GLU A 23 13.42 -3.38 13.53
CA GLU A 23 12.22 -2.62 13.83
C GLU A 23 11.26 -2.57 12.64
N ARG A 24 9.96 -2.72 12.91
CA ARG A 24 8.90 -2.44 11.94
C ARG A 24 8.25 -1.09 12.25
N ALA A 25 8.20 -0.22 11.25
CA ALA A 25 7.49 1.05 11.31
C ALA A 25 6.57 1.23 10.10
N TYR A 26 5.68 2.22 10.18
CA TYR A 26 4.73 2.52 9.12
C TYR A 26 4.76 4.00 8.74
N TRP A 27 4.49 4.28 7.47
CA TRP A 27 4.39 5.63 6.94
C TRP A 27 2.93 5.98 6.60
N ALA A 28 2.37 7.01 7.21
CA ALA A 28 0.99 7.45 6.99
C ALA A 28 0.92 8.60 5.98
N TRP A 29 0.31 8.31 4.82
CA TRP A 29 0.21 9.23 3.67
C TRP A 29 -1.11 9.99 3.66
N GLN A 30 -1.07 11.33 3.67
CA GLN A 30 -2.22 12.23 3.56
C GLN A 30 -3.42 11.85 4.47
N ARG A 31 -3.14 11.45 5.72
CA ARG A 31 -4.17 11.07 6.69
C ARG A 31 -4.42 12.21 7.68
N ASN A 32 -5.70 12.55 7.86
CA ASN A 32 -6.14 13.48 8.90
C ASN A 32 -6.65 12.75 10.16
N GLU A 33 -7.13 11.53 10.00
CA GLU A 33 -7.68 10.75 11.10
C GLU A 33 -6.60 9.86 11.71
N PRO A 34 -6.47 9.82 13.04
CA PRO A 34 -5.59 8.89 13.72
C PRO A 34 -6.02 7.44 13.44
N PRO A 35 -5.12 6.45 13.58
CA PRO A 35 -5.50 5.05 13.58
C PRO A 35 -6.54 4.79 14.67
N ASN A 36 -7.55 3.97 14.39
CA ASN A 36 -8.55 3.60 15.38
C ASN A 36 -7.96 2.63 16.42
N ALA A 37 -8.70 2.34 17.50
CA ALA A 37 -8.22 1.46 18.57
C ALA A 37 -7.86 0.04 18.10
N ARG A 38 -8.58 -0.49 17.10
CA ARG A 38 -8.30 -1.82 16.51
C ARG A 38 -6.97 -1.80 15.77
N ASP A 39 -6.71 -0.75 14.99
CA ASP A 39 -5.45 -0.57 14.26
C ASP A 39 -4.27 -0.39 15.23
N LEU A 40 -4.43 0.43 16.27
CA LEU A 40 -3.40 0.62 17.30
C LEU A 40 -3.07 -0.70 18.02
N ALA A 41 -4.09 -1.49 18.38
CA ALA A 41 -3.87 -2.80 18.98
C ALA A 41 -3.16 -3.77 18.02
N ALA A 42 -3.49 -3.72 16.72
CA ALA A 42 -2.82 -4.54 15.71
C ALA A 42 -1.35 -4.13 15.51
N LEU A 43 -1.06 -2.82 15.47
CA LEU A 43 0.29 -2.28 15.38
C LEU A 43 1.12 -2.67 16.61
N ALA A 44 0.56 -2.56 17.82
CA ALA A 44 1.23 -2.96 19.06
C ALA A 44 1.57 -4.46 19.08
N ARG A 45 0.66 -5.33 18.61
CA ARG A 45 0.93 -6.78 18.48
C ARG A 45 2.06 -7.09 17.49
N GLN A 46 2.26 -6.24 16.48
CA GLN A 46 3.39 -6.35 15.55
C GLN A 46 4.70 -5.78 16.12
N GLY A 47 4.70 -5.26 17.35
CA GLY A 47 5.86 -4.62 17.96
C GLY A 47 6.21 -3.25 17.35
N VAL A 48 5.28 -2.64 16.61
CA VAL A 48 5.48 -1.31 16.02
C VAL A 48 5.56 -0.28 17.14
N ARG A 49 6.59 0.58 17.07
CA ARG A 49 6.77 1.69 18.01
C ARG A 49 6.79 3.04 17.34
N THR A 50 7.11 3.10 16.05
CA THR A 50 7.24 4.35 15.31
C THR A 50 6.25 4.43 14.15
N LEU A 51 5.56 5.57 14.05
CA LEU A 51 4.74 5.97 12.93
C LEU A 51 5.31 7.24 12.31
N TYR A 52 5.71 7.18 11.04
CA TYR A 52 6.07 8.35 10.26
C TYR A 52 4.79 8.96 9.71
N TRP A 53 4.43 10.17 10.14
CA TRP A 53 3.15 10.79 9.79
C TRP A 53 3.35 12.01 8.93
N GLN A 54 2.78 12.00 7.71
CA GLN A 54 2.83 13.15 6.84
C GLN A 54 2.11 14.34 7.46
N LEU A 55 2.88 15.35 7.84
CA LEU A 55 2.36 16.61 8.34
C LEU A 55 1.92 17.54 7.20
N GLY A 56 2.54 17.44 6.03
CA GLY A 56 2.15 18.22 4.87
C GLY A 56 3.14 18.15 3.73
N THR A 57 2.84 18.92 2.70
CA THR A 57 3.68 19.08 1.51
C THR A 57 4.04 20.54 1.33
N LEU A 58 5.34 20.85 1.29
CA LEU A 58 5.86 22.14 0.85
C LEU A 58 6.21 22.06 -0.64
N ARG A 59 5.60 22.95 -1.43
CA ARG A 59 5.89 23.08 -2.85
C ARG A 59 6.75 24.30 -3.11
N ASN A 60 7.86 24.08 -3.79
CA ASN A 60 8.76 25.14 -4.24
C ASN A 60 8.16 25.90 -5.43
N LYS A 61 8.25 27.22 -5.39
CA LYS A 61 7.93 28.14 -6.49
C LYS A 61 9.05 29.18 -6.57
N GLY A 62 10.07 28.89 -7.37
CA GLY A 62 11.28 29.73 -7.47
C GLY A 62 12.00 29.80 -6.13
N ASP A 63 12.12 31.00 -5.58
CA ASP A 63 12.81 31.26 -4.30
C ASP A 63 11.93 31.07 -3.04
N SER A 64 10.74 30.49 -3.18
CA SER A 64 9.79 30.35 -2.07
C SER A 64 9.29 28.92 -1.91
N TRP A 65 8.89 28.59 -0.68
CA TRP A 65 8.22 27.33 -0.34
C TRP A 65 6.86 27.64 0.26
N GLN A 66 5.82 26.98 -0.25
CA GLN A 66 4.43 27.18 0.17
C GLN A 66 3.81 25.84 0.54
N TRP A 67 3.03 25.81 1.62
CA TRP A 67 2.24 24.64 1.97
C TRP A 67 1.18 24.38 0.89
N ALA A 68 1.31 23.27 0.17
CA ALA A 68 0.31 22.78 -0.76
C ALA A 68 -0.77 21.94 -0.06
N ALA A 69 -0.38 21.28 1.05
CA ALA A 69 -1.28 20.53 1.91
C ALA A 69 -0.73 20.50 3.34
N ARG A 70 -1.62 20.42 4.33
CA ARG A 70 -1.29 20.25 5.74
C ARG A 70 -2.26 19.27 6.37
N PHE A 71 -1.74 18.46 7.28
CA PHE A 71 -2.46 17.41 8.00
C PHE A 71 -2.18 17.56 9.49
N GLN A 72 -3.08 17.03 10.31
CA GLN A 72 -2.88 17.01 11.76
C GLN A 72 -1.96 15.86 12.16
N LEU A 73 -1.05 16.10 13.10
CA LEU A 73 -0.30 15.03 13.74
C LEU A 73 -1.18 14.38 14.80
N PRO A 74 -1.37 13.05 14.76
CA PRO A 74 -2.16 12.37 15.76
C PRO A 74 -1.42 12.32 17.10
N VAL A 75 -2.19 12.28 18.18
CA VAL A 75 -1.69 11.91 19.50
C VAL A 75 -2.10 10.47 19.74
N VAL A 76 -1.14 9.55 19.65
CA VAL A 76 -1.34 8.12 19.85
C VAL A 76 -0.45 7.66 21.00
N PRO A 77 -1.01 7.39 22.19
CA PRO A 77 -0.24 6.87 23.32
C PRO A 77 0.57 5.64 22.93
N ASP A 78 1.74 5.46 23.53
CA ASP A 78 2.66 4.32 23.31
C ASP A 78 3.36 4.25 21.94
N PHE A 79 3.02 5.14 21.00
CA PHE A 79 3.71 5.25 19.70
C PHE A 79 4.48 6.57 19.59
N GLU A 80 5.70 6.48 19.06
CA GLU A 80 6.44 7.64 18.60
C GLU A 80 5.92 8.09 17.23
N VAL A 81 5.34 9.30 17.17
CA VAL A 81 4.92 9.92 15.90
C VAL A 81 6.00 10.85 15.39
N VAL A 82 6.69 10.45 14.31
CA VAL A 82 7.70 11.25 13.64
C VAL A 82 7.01 12.11 12.56
N PRO A 83 7.02 13.45 12.67
CA PRO A 83 6.44 14.31 11.64
C PRO A 83 7.26 14.21 10.35
N VAL A 84 6.57 14.08 9.22
CA VAL A 84 7.17 14.06 7.89
C VAL A 84 6.74 15.29 7.11
N VAL A 85 7.71 16.03 6.56
CA VAL A 85 7.44 17.11 5.62
C VAL A 85 7.91 16.67 4.24
N ARG A 86 6.94 16.55 3.31
CA ARG A 86 7.23 16.24 1.92
C ARG A 86 7.61 17.52 1.17
N LEU A 87 8.67 17.45 0.37
CA LEU A 87 9.07 18.53 -0.53
C LEU A 87 8.67 18.18 -1.96
N GLU A 88 8.13 19.15 -2.68
CA GLU A 88 7.85 19.03 -4.12
C GLU A 88 8.50 20.22 -4.85
N SER A 89 9.29 19.95 -5.88
CA SER A 89 9.83 21.02 -6.73
C SER A 89 10.00 20.58 -8.17
N HIS A 90 9.68 21.50 -9.08
CA HIS A 90 10.03 21.45 -10.50
C HIS A 90 11.05 22.52 -10.89
N ALA A 91 11.55 23.30 -9.93
CA ALA A 91 12.54 24.33 -10.19
C ALA A 91 13.89 23.69 -10.56
N ARG A 92 14.65 24.39 -11.41
CA ARG A 92 16.01 23.97 -11.75
C ARG A 92 16.92 23.98 -10.53
N GLU A 93 16.79 24.98 -9.67
CA GLU A 93 17.64 25.23 -8.50
C GLU A 93 16.79 25.48 -7.25
N PRO A 94 16.13 24.44 -6.68
CA PRO A 94 15.22 24.61 -5.55
C PRO A 94 15.93 24.94 -4.22
N PHE A 95 17.26 24.91 -4.18
CA PHE A 95 18.07 25.12 -2.99
C PHE A 95 19.04 26.30 -3.13
N SER A 96 18.65 27.34 -3.89
CA SER A 96 19.31 28.64 -3.81
C SER A 96 19.36 29.14 -2.36
N GLU A 97 20.27 30.05 -2.02
CA GLU A 97 20.38 30.56 -0.64
C GLU A 97 19.04 31.13 -0.13
N LYS A 98 18.36 31.91 -0.98
CA LYS A 98 17.06 32.51 -0.67
C LYS A 98 15.95 31.46 -0.55
N SER A 99 15.91 30.49 -1.46
CA SER A 99 14.95 29.37 -1.39
C SER A 99 15.16 28.53 -0.12
N THR A 100 16.42 28.25 0.23
CA THR A 100 16.78 27.51 1.44
C THR A 100 16.37 28.27 2.69
N GLN A 101 16.60 29.58 2.74
CA GLN A 101 16.13 30.41 3.86
C GLN A 101 14.60 30.37 3.99
N ALA A 102 13.86 30.45 2.88
CA ALA A 102 12.39 30.34 2.89
C ALA A 102 11.91 28.95 3.34
N LEU A 103 12.62 27.88 2.97
CA LEU A 103 12.34 26.54 3.45
C LEU A 103 12.53 26.44 4.97
N LEU A 104 13.65 26.94 5.51
CA LEU A 104 13.93 26.92 6.94
C LEU A 104 12.90 27.72 7.74
N GLN A 105 12.46 28.86 7.22
CA GLN A 105 11.36 29.64 7.82
C GLN A 105 10.06 28.83 7.84
N SER A 106 9.73 28.13 6.75
CA SER A 106 8.55 27.27 6.66
C SER A 106 8.60 26.08 7.61
N LEU A 107 9.81 25.60 7.94
CA LEU A 107 10.07 24.52 8.88
C LEU A 107 10.23 24.99 10.33
N ALA A 108 10.27 26.29 10.64
CA ALA A 108 10.58 26.78 11.98
C ALA A 108 9.66 26.21 13.09
N PHE A 109 8.42 25.84 12.77
CA PHE A 109 7.49 25.24 13.72
C PHE A 109 7.96 23.85 14.24
N VAL A 110 8.87 23.16 13.54
CA VAL A 110 9.43 21.86 13.98
C VAL A 110 10.51 21.99 15.04
N GLN A 111 11.00 23.20 15.35
CA GLN A 111 12.10 23.41 16.29
C GLN A 111 11.86 22.85 17.70
N LYS A 112 10.59 22.65 18.07
CA LYS A 112 10.18 22.06 19.37
C LYS A 112 9.97 20.54 19.31
N ARG A 113 10.29 19.90 18.19
CA ARG A 113 10.12 18.46 17.98
C ARG A 113 11.46 17.76 18.13
N GLU A 114 11.44 16.56 18.72
CA GLU A 114 12.65 15.74 18.86
C GLU A 114 13.14 15.23 17.50
N ARG A 115 12.21 14.84 16.61
CA ARG A 115 12.50 14.25 15.31
C ARG A 115 11.73 14.93 14.18
N LEU A 116 12.32 14.90 12.99
CA LEU A 116 11.70 15.27 11.73
C LEU A 116 12.17 14.29 10.64
N GLN A 117 11.28 13.96 9.72
CA GLN A 117 11.65 13.38 8.44
C GLN A 117 11.42 14.37 7.31
N ILE A 118 12.38 14.46 6.39
CA ILE A 118 12.17 15.11 5.09
C ILE A 118 11.95 14.03 4.04
N ASP A 119 10.82 14.12 3.35
CA ASP A 119 10.50 13.26 2.22
C ASP A 119 10.71 14.04 0.91
N TYR A 120 11.74 13.70 0.14
CA TYR A 120 12.03 14.38 -1.12
C TYR A 120 12.73 13.48 -2.13
N ASP A 121 12.07 13.25 -3.27
CA ASP A 121 12.63 12.58 -4.45
C ASP A 121 13.64 13.49 -5.18
N CYS A 122 14.74 13.81 -4.50
CA CYS A 122 15.79 14.67 -5.03
C CYS A 122 16.45 14.04 -6.28
N PRO A 123 16.47 14.73 -7.44
CA PRO A 123 17.18 14.23 -8.60
C PRO A 123 18.69 14.26 -8.36
N ASP A 124 19.42 13.28 -8.91
CA ASP A 124 20.87 13.10 -8.72
C ASP A 124 21.69 14.39 -8.84
N ARG A 125 21.36 15.23 -9.83
CA ARG A 125 22.05 16.51 -10.10
C ARG A 125 21.96 17.53 -8.96
N LEU A 126 21.01 17.37 -8.04
CA LEU A 126 20.75 18.28 -6.91
C LEU A 126 21.18 17.70 -5.55
N LEU A 127 21.72 16.48 -5.51
CA LEU A 127 22.03 15.83 -4.24
C LEU A 127 23.04 16.60 -3.38
N SER A 128 24.00 17.28 -3.98
CA SER A 128 24.97 18.11 -3.26
C SER A 128 24.30 19.31 -2.59
N ASP A 129 23.43 20.02 -3.31
CA ASP A 129 22.70 21.17 -2.76
C ASP A 129 21.68 20.74 -1.70
N TYR A 130 21.07 19.57 -1.90
CA TYR A 130 20.19 18.96 -0.91
C TYR A 130 20.95 18.60 0.37
N ALA A 131 22.15 18.01 0.27
CA ALA A 131 23.00 17.72 1.43
C ALA A 131 23.36 18.99 2.21
N ALA A 132 23.73 20.07 1.51
CA ALA A 132 24.01 21.38 2.13
C ALA A 132 22.77 21.97 2.83
N THR A 133 21.58 21.78 2.25
CA THR A 133 20.30 22.18 2.83
C THR A 133 19.96 21.35 4.07
N LEU A 134 20.14 20.03 4.03
CA LEU A 134 19.89 19.13 5.16
C LEU A 134 20.74 19.49 6.38
N ARG A 135 22.01 19.90 6.18
CA ARG A 135 22.85 20.42 7.27
C ARG A 135 22.20 21.60 8.00
N ARG A 136 21.53 22.50 7.26
CA ARG A 136 20.83 23.65 7.86
C ARG A 136 19.53 23.23 8.54
N ILE A 137 18.80 22.27 7.95
CA ILE A 137 17.59 21.71 8.57
C ILE A 137 17.95 20.97 9.87
N ARG A 138 19.07 20.25 9.92
CA ARG A 138 19.56 19.58 11.11
C ARG A 138 19.78 20.54 12.28
N ALA A 139 20.14 21.80 12.02
CA ALA A 139 20.26 22.80 13.09
C ALA A 139 18.90 23.16 13.73
N LEU A 140 17.78 22.82 13.10
CA LEU A 140 16.44 23.07 13.62
C LEU A 140 15.93 21.94 14.52
N VAL A 141 16.42 20.70 14.38
CA VAL A 141 15.87 19.52 15.05
C VAL A 141 16.96 18.62 15.60
N PRO A 142 16.81 18.05 16.82
CA PRO A 142 17.80 17.14 17.38
C PRO A 142 18.05 15.90 16.52
N ARG A 143 16.99 15.35 15.89
CA ARG A 143 17.07 14.20 15.01
C ARG A 143 16.41 14.45 13.66
N LEU A 144 17.14 14.16 12.59
CA LEU A 144 16.73 14.36 11.20
C LEU A 144 16.89 13.04 10.44
N THR A 145 15.80 12.56 9.86
CA THR A 145 15.78 11.42 8.96
C THR A 145 15.33 11.85 7.57
N ILE A 146 15.62 11.06 6.56
CA ILE A 146 15.17 11.33 5.19
C ILE A 146 14.68 10.07 4.49
N THR A 147 13.75 10.20 3.55
CA THR A 147 13.58 9.21 2.49
C THR A 147 14.70 9.37 1.45
N ALA A 148 15.02 8.30 0.74
CA ALA A 148 16.01 8.32 -0.33
C ALA A 148 15.60 7.39 -1.49
N LEU A 149 16.05 7.72 -2.70
CA LEU A 149 15.96 6.78 -3.81
C LEU A 149 17.08 5.73 -3.67
N PRO A 150 16.82 4.43 -3.95
CA PRO A 150 17.83 3.38 -3.81
C PRO A 150 19.12 3.67 -4.58
N GLY A 151 19.01 4.27 -5.77
CA GLY A 151 20.13 4.59 -6.66
C GLY A 151 21.05 5.73 -6.20
N TRP A 152 20.75 6.40 -5.08
CA TRP A 152 21.66 7.40 -4.51
C TRP A 152 22.91 6.76 -3.91
N ILE A 153 22.86 5.48 -3.54
CA ILE A 153 24.02 4.77 -2.99
C ILE A 153 25.20 4.82 -3.98
N GLY A 154 26.41 5.09 -3.46
CA GLY A 154 27.63 5.27 -4.26
C GLY A 154 27.82 6.67 -4.86
N LYS A 155 26.83 7.58 -4.78
CA LYS A 155 27.01 8.99 -5.17
C LYS A 155 27.85 9.72 -4.12
N LYS A 156 28.77 10.59 -4.55
CA LYS A 156 29.64 11.37 -3.64
C LYS A 156 28.84 12.16 -2.58
N ALA A 157 27.70 12.73 -2.98
CA ALA A 157 26.83 13.49 -2.09
C ALA A 157 26.29 12.68 -0.91
N MET A 158 26.18 11.34 -1.02
CA MET A 158 25.73 10.50 0.09
C MET A 158 26.68 10.54 1.29
N THR A 159 27.98 10.77 1.07
CA THR A 159 28.94 10.95 2.17
C THR A 159 28.63 12.21 2.98
N GLU A 160 28.18 13.28 2.31
CA GLU A 160 27.77 14.51 2.98
C GLU A 160 26.38 14.35 3.63
N ILE A 161 25.44 13.67 2.98
CA ILE A 161 24.13 13.36 3.58
C ILE A 161 24.31 12.57 4.89
N ALA A 162 25.14 11.53 4.86
CA ALA A 162 25.43 10.66 6.02
C ALA A 162 25.91 11.42 7.27
N LYS A 163 26.53 12.60 7.11
CA LYS A 163 27.00 13.44 8.23
C LYS A 163 25.90 14.30 8.85
N ASN A 164 24.80 14.51 8.14
CA ASN A 164 23.78 15.51 8.49
C ASN A 164 22.42 14.91 8.87
N VAL A 165 22.26 13.59 8.76
CA VAL A 165 21.04 12.85 9.09
C VAL A 165 21.37 11.70 10.05
N ASP A 166 20.49 11.36 10.97
CA ASP A 166 20.69 10.19 11.85
C ASP A 166 20.36 8.88 11.15
N GLU A 167 19.49 8.94 10.13
CA GLU A 167 19.00 7.76 9.44
C GLU A 167 18.49 8.09 8.03
N VAL A 168 18.66 7.14 7.12
CA VAL A 168 18.13 7.18 5.76
C VAL A 168 17.14 6.05 5.53
N LEU A 169 16.06 6.31 4.79
CA LEU A 169 15.05 5.32 4.42
C LEU A 169 15.03 5.16 2.89
N PRO A 170 15.86 4.28 2.31
CA PRO A 170 15.83 4.02 0.88
C PRO A 170 14.52 3.32 0.51
N MET A 171 13.83 3.84 -0.51
CA MET A 171 12.52 3.34 -0.94
C MET A 171 12.69 2.24 -2.00
N PHE A 172 12.63 0.97 -1.60
CA PHE A 172 12.85 -0.20 -2.46
C PHE A 172 11.61 -0.56 -3.30
N TYR A 173 11.09 0.44 -3.99
CA TYR A 173 9.94 0.35 -4.89
C TYR A 173 9.95 1.47 -5.94
N ASP A 174 9.13 1.36 -6.99
CA ASP A 174 9.09 2.32 -8.11
C ASP A 174 10.49 2.58 -8.70
N TYR A 175 11.23 1.52 -9.01
CA TYR A 175 12.64 1.58 -9.42
C TYR A 175 12.92 2.39 -10.70
N ALA A 176 11.89 2.65 -11.51
CA ALA A 176 12.02 3.35 -12.78
C ALA A 176 10.83 4.29 -12.99
N ALA A 177 11.08 5.34 -13.76
CA ALA A 177 9.99 6.16 -14.31
C ALA A 177 9.09 5.29 -15.20
N ASP A 178 7.82 5.70 -15.30
CA ASP A 178 6.89 5.07 -16.22
C ASP A 178 7.43 5.13 -17.67
N PRO A 179 7.25 4.06 -18.47
CA PRO A 179 7.75 4.04 -19.84
C PRO A 179 7.04 5.09 -20.68
N ILE A 180 7.74 5.59 -21.71
CA ILE A 180 7.22 6.52 -22.73
C ILE A 180 7.18 5.81 -24.10
N VAL A 181 7.04 4.48 -24.09
CA VAL A 181 7.06 3.65 -25.29
C VAL A 181 5.67 3.06 -25.49
N PRO A 182 5.08 3.17 -26.70
CA PRO A 182 3.76 2.62 -26.98
C PRO A 182 3.66 1.15 -26.61
N GLY A 183 2.62 0.80 -25.86
CA GLY A 183 2.33 -0.59 -25.48
C GLY A 183 3.30 -1.20 -24.48
N ALA A 184 4.32 -0.49 -23.98
CA ALA A 184 5.18 -0.96 -22.89
C ALA A 184 4.40 -0.98 -21.57
N ALA A 185 4.59 -2.03 -20.77
CA ALA A 185 4.07 -2.06 -19.40
C ALA A 185 5.05 -1.33 -18.47
N PRO A 186 4.57 -0.58 -17.47
CA PRO A 186 5.45 -0.12 -16.41
C PRO A 186 6.04 -1.30 -15.64
N GLU A 187 7.17 -1.06 -14.98
CA GLU A 187 7.71 -2.03 -14.05
C GLU A 187 6.76 -2.24 -12.85
N PRO A 188 6.74 -3.46 -12.27
CA PRO A 188 6.08 -3.72 -11.00
C PRO A 188 6.60 -2.81 -9.89
N LEU A 189 5.78 -2.61 -8.84
CA LEU A 189 6.22 -1.83 -7.67
C LEU A 189 7.47 -2.44 -7.02
N ILE A 190 7.53 -3.77 -6.96
CA ILE A 190 8.68 -4.53 -6.46
C ILE A 190 9.24 -5.37 -7.58
N VAL A 191 10.52 -5.19 -7.87
CA VAL A 191 11.30 -6.06 -8.76
C VAL A 191 12.33 -6.79 -7.89
N PRO A 192 12.09 -8.07 -7.51
CA PRO A 192 12.89 -8.77 -6.50
C PRO A 192 14.40 -8.72 -6.76
N GLU A 193 14.84 -8.93 -8.00
CA GLU A 193 16.25 -8.90 -8.37
C GLU A 193 16.88 -7.50 -8.18
N LYS A 194 16.15 -6.42 -8.51
CA LYS A 194 16.62 -5.05 -8.24
C LYS A 194 16.66 -4.78 -6.74
N GLY A 195 15.64 -5.22 -5.99
CA GLY A 195 15.59 -5.11 -4.54
C GLY A 195 16.82 -5.76 -3.88
N LYS A 196 17.13 -7.00 -4.27
CA LYS A 196 18.32 -7.72 -3.82
C LYS A 196 19.62 -6.97 -4.14
N SER A 197 19.78 -6.51 -5.38
CA SER A 197 20.97 -5.76 -5.80
C SER A 197 21.14 -4.47 -5.01
N TRP A 198 20.06 -3.72 -4.78
CA TRP A 198 20.13 -2.47 -4.03
C TRP A 198 20.38 -2.71 -2.54
N LEU A 199 19.71 -3.67 -1.91
CA LEU A 199 19.97 -4.03 -0.51
C LEU A 199 21.43 -4.41 -0.28
N ALA A 200 22.03 -5.17 -1.21
CA ALA A 200 23.45 -5.49 -1.16
C ALA A 200 24.35 -4.24 -1.26
N ALA A 201 23.99 -3.24 -2.06
CA ALA A 201 24.72 -1.97 -2.13
C ALA A 201 24.59 -1.17 -0.81
N TRP A 202 23.38 -1.11 -0.24
CA TRP A 202 23.12 -0.42 1.03
C TRP A 202 23.77 -1.08 2.24
N ASN A 203 24.15 -2.36 2.17
CA ASN A 203 24.91 -3.03 3.23
C ASN A 203 26.24 -2.36 3.59
N ASN A 204 26.80 -1.59 2.66
CA ASN A 204 28.07 -0.88 2.88
C ASN A 204 27.85 0.59 3.28
N TYR A 205 26.60 1.02 3.50
CA TYR A 205 26.30 2.39 3.88
C TYR A 205 26.67 2.62 5.36
N PRO A 206 27.49 3.63 5.68
CA PRO A 206 28.07 3.77 7.02
C PRO A 206 27.09 4.31 8.08
N SER A 207 25.98 4.91 7.67
CA SER A 207 24.98 5.47 8.58
C SER A 207 23.79 4.54 8.76
N PRO A 208 23.04 4.67 9.86
CA PRO A 208 21.81 3.92 10.08
C PRO A 208 20.84 4.05 8.90
N TRP A 209 20.16 2.96 8.58
CA TRP A 209 19.10 2.97 7.58
C TRP A 209 18.02 1.93 7.86
N ARG A 210 16.82 2.18 7.36
CA ARG A 210 15.69 1.21 7.32
C ARG A 210 15.21 1.04 5.88
N ALA A 211 14.84 -0.16 5.49
CA ALA A 211 14.32 -0.40 4.14
C ALA A 211 12.87 0.10 4.01
N GLY A 212 12.61 1.03 3.09
CA GLY A 212 11.25 1.40 2.70
C GLY A 212 10.66 0.34 1.77
N VAL A 213 9.52 -0.23 2.12
CA VAL A 213 8.82 -1.26 1.31
C VAL A 213 7.39 -0.82 0.98
N PRO A 214 6.82 -1.19 -0.18
CA PRO A 214 5.52 -0.69 -0.58
C PRO A 214 4.37 -1.55 -0.03
N ASN A 215 3.27 -0.88 0.27
CA ASN A 215 1.96 -1.37 0.65
C ASN A 215 0.90 -0.39 0.11
N PHE A 216 0.95 -0.16 -1.19
CA PHE A 216 -0.02 0.63 -1.93
C PHE A 216 -0.24 0.00 -3.31
N ALA A 217 -1.31 0.44 -3.97
CA ALA A 217 -1.56 0.19 -5.37
C ALA A 217 -1.49 1.50 -6.15
N ARG A 218 -1.13 1.41 -7.43
CA ARG A 218 -1.15 2.50 -8.40
C ARG A 218 -2.01 2.14 -9.57
N LEU A 219 -2.74 3.13 -10.05
CA LEU A 219 -3.50 3.04 -11.27
C LEU A 219 -3.05 4.17 -12.18
N THR A 220 -2.40 3.85 -13.29
CA THR A 220 -1.75 4.83 -14.17
C THR A 220 -2.39 4.82 -15.55
N VAL A 221 -2.70 6.00 -16.08
CA VAL A 221 -3.25 6.17 -17.43
C VAL A 221 -2.11 6.47 -18.39
N TYR A 222 -2.13 5.81 -19.55
CA TYR A 222 -1.20 6.08 -20.64
C TYR A 222 -1.96 6.45 -21.91
N ASP A 223 -1.45 7.48 -22.59
CA ASP A 223 -1.89 7.80 -23.94
C ASP A 223 -1.46 6.68 -24.92
N PRO A 224 -2.10 6.56 -26.11
CA PRO A 224 -1.76 5.53 -27.09
C PRO A 224 -0.30 5.55 -27.55
N ASP A 225 0.37 6.71 -27.42
CA ASP A 225 1.80 6.88 -27.72
C ASP A 225 2.73 6.40 -26.60
N GLY A 226 2.17 5.87 -25.50
CA GLY A 226 2.90 5.41 -24.33
C GLY A 226 3.18 6.49 -23.29
N THR A 227 2.78 7.75 -23.51
CA THR A 227 3.00 8.82 -22.52
C THR A 227 2.15 8.61 -21.28
N SER A 228 2.76 8.52 -20.10
CA SER A 228 2.05 8.50 -18.82
C SER A 228 1.34 9.84 -18.56
N ARG A 229 0.05 9.79 -18.26
CA ARG A 229 -0.78 10.92 -17.81
C ARG A 229 -0.79 11.06 -16.29
N GLY A 230 -0.06 10.18 -15.60
CA GLY A 230 -0.01 10.12 -14.15
C GLY A 230 -1.00 9.13 -13.54
N ASN A 231 -1.02 9.13 -12.21
CA ASN A 231 -1.79 8.18 -11.41
C ASN A 231 -3.17 8.72 -11.06
N ILE A 232 -4.18 7.85 -11.18
CA ILE A 232 -5.52 8.06 -10.65
C ILE A 232 -5.45 7.96 -9.12
N ARG A 233 -5.95 8.97 -8.42
CA ARG A 233 -5.87 9.06 -6.95
C ARG A 233 -7.10 8.50 -6.24
N GLU A 234 -8.28 8.70 -6.83
CA GLU A 234 -9.57 8.30 -6.26
C GLU A 234 -10.19 7.26 -7.18
N TRP A 235 -10.21 6.02 -6.73
CA TRP A 235 -10.75 4.87 -7.44
C TRP A 235 -10.95 3.72 -6.46
N ASP A 236 -11.73 2.74 -6.87
CA ASP A 236 -11.97 1.48 -6.17
C ASP A 236 -11.73 0.28 -7.11
N TRP A 237 -11.44 -0.89 -6.55
CA TRP A 237 -11.13 -2.08 -7.36
C TRP A 237 -12.33 -2.56 -8.19
N ASP A 238 -13.57 -2.33 -7.75
CA ASP A 238 -14.76 -2.73 -8.51
C ASP A 238 -14.90 -1.92 -9.81
N SER A 239 -14.58 -0.62 -9.77
CA SER A 239 -14.59 0.29 -10.92
C SER A 239 -13.54 -0.02 -11.98
N VAL A 240 -12.55 -0.87 -11.65
CA VAL A 240 -11.58 -1.44 -12.60
C VAL A 240 -12.01 -2.84 -13.02
N THR A 241 -12.36 -3.68 -12.05
CA THR A 241 -12.63 -5.12 -12.24
C THR A 241 -13.87 -5.38 -13.09
N PHE A 242 -14.92 -4.58 -12.90
CA PHE A 242 -16.23 -4.78 -13.51
C PHE A 242 -16.58 -3.71 -14.56
N ASN A 243 -15.60 -2.94 -15.02
CA ASN A 243 -15.79 -1.94 -16.06
C ASN A 243 -15.76 -2.58 -17.45
N ASN A 244 -16.94 -2.78 -18.04
CA ASN A 244 -17.09 -3.42 -19.35
C ASN A 244 -16.42 -2.67 -20.51
N SER A 245 -16.02 -1.41 -20.32
CA SER A 245 -15.26 -0.64 -21.31
C SER A 245 -13.74 -0.87 -21.20
N LEU A 246 -13.27 -1.54 -20.16
CA LEU A 246 -11.87 -1.95 -20.00
C LEU A 246 -11.67 -3.38 -20.50
N MET A 247 -10.92 -3.52 -21.58
CA MET A 247 -10.52 -4.81 -22.11
C MET A 247 -9.20 -5.21 -21.47
N PHE A 248 -9.17 -6.33 -20.77
CA PHE A 248 -7.90 -6.88 -20.26
C PHE A 248 -6.98 -7.22 -21.44
N VAL A 249 -5.76 -6.69 -21.40
CA VAL A 249 -4.75 -6.91 -22.44
C VAL A 249 -3.82 -8.04 -22.00
N ARG A 250 -3.24 -7.92 -20.81
CA ARG A 250 -2.30 -8.88 -20.24
C ARG A 250 -2.03 -8.58 -18.77
N GLN A 251 -1.48 -9.57 -18.09
CA GLN A 251 -0.83 -9.44 -16.80
C GLN A 251 0.68 -9.70 -16.99
N THR A 252 1.52 -8.92 -16.31
CA THR A 252 2.95 -9.21 -16.21
C THR A 252 3.25 -9.80 -14.84
N ASP A 253 4.49 -10.26 -14.65
CA ASP A 253 4.95 -10.76 -13.36
C ASP A 253 4.83 -9.69 -12.26
N PHE A 254 4.71 -10.17 -11.02
CA PHE A 254 4.75 -9.37 -9.79
C PHE A 254 3.69 -8.25 -9.67
N GLY A 255 2.47 -8.52 -10.19
CA GLY A 255 1.31 -7.69 -9.88
C GLY A 255 1.14 -6.46 -10.77
N VAL A 256 1.31 -6.61 -12.08
CA VAL A 256 0.89 -5.57 -13.04
C VAL A 256 -0.17 -6.12 -13.98
N SER A 257 -1.32 -5.46 -14.03
CA SER A 257 -2.39 -5.77 -14.99
C SER A 257 -2.61 -4.59 -15.92
N ILE A 258 -2.65 -4.87 -17.23
CA ILE A 258 -2.81 -3.86 -18.29
C ILE A 258 -4.17 -4.01 -18.93
N PHE A 259 -4.88 -2.89 -19.05
CA PHE A 259 -6.17 -2.80 -19.72
C PHE A 259 -6.13 -1.78 -20.85
N LEU A 260 -6.95 -1.99 -21.87
CA LEU A 260 -7.22 -1.06 -22.96
C LEU A 260 -8.65 -0.53 -22.81
N ALA A 261 -8.82 0.78 -22.86
CA ALA A 261 -10.15 1.39 -22.95
C ALA A 261 -10.75 1.12 -24.35
N GLY A 262 -11.67 0.16 -24.47
CA GLY A 262 -12.37 -0.17 -25.71
C GLY A 262 -13.39 0.89 -26.14
N ALA A 263 -13.89 1.66 -25.17
CA ALA A 263 -14.78 2.80 -25.35
C ALA A 263 -14.38 3.92 -24.37
N ASN A 264 -14.93 5.13 -24.59
CA ASN A 264 -14.81 6.20 -23.60
C ASN A 264 -15.48 5.75 -22.29
N THR A 265 -14.77 5.84 -21.18
CA THR A 265 -15.22 5.38 -19.86
C THR A 265 -14.62 6.27 -18.78
N ARG A 266 -14.82 5.89 -17.53
CA ARG A 266 -14.17 6.50 -16.37
C ARG A 266 -13.76 5.44 -15.37
N VAL A 267 -12.72 5.76 -14.59
CA VAL A 267 -12.36 5.01 -13.38
C VAL A 267 -12.25 6.02 -12.24
N GLY A 268 -13.07 5.82 -11.21
CA GLY A 268 -13.38 6.88 -10.24
C GLY A 268 -13.81 8.17 -10.95
N ASN A 269 -13.11 9.26 -10.64
CA ASN A 269 -13.33 10.59 -11.23
C ASN A 269 -12.47 10.89 -12.47
N THR A 270 -11.66 9.93 -12.95
CA THR A 270 -10.75 10.14 -14.09
C THR A 270 -11.37 9.61 -15.39
N PRO A 271 -11.55 10.46 -16.43
CA PRO A 271 -12.01 10.00 -17.73
C PRO A 271 -10.90 9.23 -18.46
N LEU A 272 -11.28 8.12 -19.09
CA LEU A 272 -10.44 7.35 -20.00
C LEU A 272 -11.05 7.41 -21.40
N ARG A 273 -10.24 7.82 -22.37
CA ARG A 273 -10.62 7.84 -23.79
C ARG A 273 -10.37 6.48 -24.42
N LYS A 274 -11.19 6.13 -25.41
CA LYS A 274 -10.96 4.95 -26.25
C LYS A 274 -9.51 4.93 -26.76
N GLY A 275 -8.84 3.78 -26.61
CA GLY A 275 -7.46 3.57 -27.02
C GLY A 275 -6.41 3.86 -25.95
N GLN A 276 -6.76 4.53 -24.85
CA GLN A 276 -5.82 4.71 -23.72
C GLN A 276 -5.61 3.38 -22.98
N LEU A 277 -4.41 3.22 -22.42
CA LEU A 277 -4.09 2.10 -21.56
C LEU A 277 -4.24 2.50 -20.09
N LEU A 278 -4.61 1.52 -19.28
CA LEU A 278 -4.66 1.61 -17.82
C LEU A 278 -3.78 0.52 -17.24
N ALA A 279 -2.79 0.89 -16.43
CA ALA A 279 -1.96 -0.07 -15.71
C ALA A 279 -2.31 -0.06 -14.23
N ALA A 280 -2.76 -1.20 -13.71
CA ALA A 280 -2.90 -1.44 -12.29
C ALA A 280 -1.62 -2.12 -11.78
N ARG A 281 -0.93 -1.49 -10.83
CA ARG A 281 0.26 -2.02 -10.15
C ARG A 281 0.00 -2.13 -8.67
N TRP A 282 0.38 -3.23 -8.05
CA TRP A 282 0.22 -3.42 -6.60
C TRP A 282 1.36 -4.27 -6.05
N ALA A 283 1.60 -4.18 -4.75
CA ALA A 283 2.69 -4.91 -4.10
C ALA A 283 2.32 -6.39 -3.97
N GLU A 284 2.75 -7.22 -4.93
CA GLU A 284 2.53 -8.66 -4.88
C GLU A 284 3.13 -9.25 -3.58
N ARG A 285 2.39 -10.18 -2.97
CA ARG A 285 2.61 -10.67 -1.62
C ARG A 285 3.94 -11.41 -1.48
N ASP A 286 4.26 -12.29 -2.43
CA ASP A 286 5.51 -13.03 -2.43
C ASP A 286 6.71 -12.13 -2.69
N ALA A 287 6.61 -11.16 -3.61
CA ALA A 287 7.64 -10.16 -3.84
C ALA A 287 7.91 -9.30 -2.58
N LEU A 288 6.85 -8.87 -1.89
CA LEU A 288 6.97 -8.12 -0.63
C LEU A 288 7.61 -8.96 0.48
N ARG A 289 7.19 -10.22 0.62
CA ARG A 289 7.77 -11.16 1.60
C ARG A 289 9.25 -11.38 1.35
N GLN A 290 9.64 -11.60 0.08
CA GLN A 290 11.05 -11.77 -0.30
C GLN A 290 11.86 -10.50 0.01
N LEU A 291 11.35 -9.32 -0.32
CA LEU A 291 12.04 -8.06 -0.05
C LEU A 291 12.23 -7.81 1.45
N ILE A 292 11.21 -8.08 2.27
CA ILE A 292 11.30 -7.97 3.74
C ILE A 292 12.33 -8.95 4.30
N ALA A 293 12.28 -10.22 3.89
CA ALA A 293 13.25 -11.23 4.33
C ALA A 293 14.68 -10.87 3.91
N GLN A 294 14.88 -10.27 2.73
CA GLN A 294 16.18 -9.78 2.32
C GLN A 294 16.65 -8.59 3.17
N ALA A 295 15.75 -7.68 3.54
CA ALA A 295 16.06 -6.56 4.42
C ALA A 295 16.43 -7.03 5.85
N GLU A 296 15.74 -8.05 6.37
CA GLU A 296 16.06 -8.69 7.66
C GLU A 296 17.47 -9.30 7.69
N ASN A 297 17.95 -9.78 6.55
CA ASN A 297 19.29 -10.35 6.38
C ASN A 297 20.34 -9.30 5.91
N SER A 298 20.01 -8.02 6.01
CA SER A 298 20.87 -6.90 5.60
C SER A 298 21.39 -6.12 6.82
N SER A 299 22.13 -5.04 6.60
CA SER A 299 22.53 -4.10 7.67
C SER A 299 21.42 -3.10 8.05
N ALA A 300 20.24 -3.19 7.44
CA ALA A 300 19.09 -2.37 7.82
C ALA A 300 18.73 -2.59 9.29
N ARG A 301 18.39 -1.51 9.99
CA ARG A 301 17.86 -1.57 11.37
C ARG A 301 16.40 -2.02 11.43
N GLY A 302 15.75 -2.16 10.29
CA GLY A 302 14.32 -2.39 10.22
C GLY A 302 13.74 -2.08 8.85
N ILE A 303 12.41 -2.13 8.77
CA ILE A 303 11.62 -1.71 7.62
C ILE A 303 10.68 -0.57 7.97
N VAL A 304 10.34 0.23 6.95
CA VAL A 304 9.22 1.16 6.98
C VAL A 304 8.25 0.80 5.87
N ILE A 305 7.01 0.49 6.23
CA ILE A 305 5.98 0.09 5.27
C ILE A 305 5.24 1.34 4.77
N PHE A 306 5.32 1.59 3.47
CA PHE A 306 4.68 2.69 2.75
C PHE A 306 3.46 2.16 2.00
N ARG A 307 2.22 2.27 2.50
CA ARG A 307 1.79 3.09 3.62
C ARG A 307 1.05 2.26 4.67
N LEU A 308 0.86 2.90 5.84
CA LEU A 308 -0.09 2.45 6.86
C LEU A 308 -1.45 2.19 6.21
N PRO A 309 -1.98 0.96 6.29
CA PRO A 309 -3.22 0.59 5.62
C PRO A 309 -4.39 1.51 6.02
N ASP A 310 -5.26 1.78 5.05
CA ASP A 310 -6.53 2.47 5.23
C ASP A 310 -7.61 1.79 4.37
N THR A 311 -8.85 2.28 4.43
CA THR A 311 -10.01 1.68 3.74
C THR A 311 -10.04 1.93 2.23
N THR A 312 -9.08 2.67 1.66
CA THR A 312 -9.09 2.99 0.23
C THR A 312 -8.51 1.84 -0.61
N ALA A 313 -8.90 1.75 -1.88
CA ALA A 313 -8.34 0.74 -2.80
C ALA A 313 -6.87 0.99 -3.16
N ALA A 314 -6.40 2.24 -3.05
CA ALA A 314 -4.99 2.56 -3.19
C ALA A 314 -4.14 2.05 -2.03
N SER A 315 -4.73 1.71 -0.88
CA SER A 315 -4.04 0.96 0.17
C SER A 315 -3.80 -0.48 -0.28
N GLY A 316 -2.62 -1.03 0.03
CA GLY A 316 -2.29 -2.41 -0.28
C GLY A 316 -2.98 -3.39 0.68
N TRP A 317 -2.18 -4.26 1.26
CA TRP A 317 -2.57 -5.26 2.25
C TRP A 317 -3.00 -4.62 3.58
N SER A 318 -3.89 -5.29 4.30
CA SER A 318 -4.34 -4.94 5.64
C SER A 318 -3.24 -5.09 6.68
N LEU A 319 -3.42 -4.50 7.86
CA LEU A 319 -2.50 -4.68 8.99
C LEU A 319 -2.38 -6.14 9.39
N SER A 320 -3.47 -6.91 9.32
CA SER A 320 -3.46 -8.34 9.64
C SER A 320 -2.58 -9.11 8.64
N GLN A 321 -2.78 -8.89 7.34
CA GLN A 321 -1.98 -9.56 6.32
C GLN A 321 -0.49 -9.16 6.38
N LEU A 322 -0.17 -7.92 6.74
CA LEU A 322 1.23 -7.48 6.91
C LEU A 322 1.90 -8.07 8.16
N SER A 323 1.13 -8.53 9.15
CA SER A 323 1.68 -9.25 10.31
C SER A 323 2.18 -10.65 9.92
N ASP A 324 1.48 -11.30 9.00
CA ASP A 324 1.84 -12.60 8.43
C ASP A 324 1.47 -12.63 6.94
N LEU A 325 2.46 -12.43 6.07
CA LEU A 325 2.28 -12.43 4.61
C LEU A 325 1.95 -13.82 4.04
N SER A 326 1.98 -14.88 4.86
CA SER A 326 1.55 -16.22 4.45
C SER A 326 0.10 -16.53 4.81
N ALA A 327 -0.52 -15.69 5.65
CA ALA A 327 -1.90 -15.86 6.09
C ALA A 327 -2.86 -15.98 4.90
N GLN A 328 -3.81 -16.89 5.03
CA GLN A 328 -4.87 -17.12 4.04
C GLN A 328 -6.18 -16.48 4.50
N PRO A 329 -7.03 -16.03 3.57
CA PRO A 329 -8.36 -15.57 3.92
C PRO A 329 -9.22 -16.73 4.43
N HIS A 330 -10.18 -16.41 5.29
CA HIS A 330 -11.24 -17.33 5.69
C HIS A 330 -12.56 -16.59 5.54
N LEU A 331 -13.41 -17.07 4.63
CA LEU A 331 -14.65 -16.40 4.25
C LEU A 331 -15.83 -17.17 4.86
N THR A 332 -16.71 -16.44 5.55
CA THR A 332 -17.94 -16.98 6.12
C THR A 332 -19.14 -16.16 5.66
N LEU A 333 -20.24 -16.84 5.35
CA LEU A 333 -21.50 -16.21 4.95
C LEU A 333 -22.54 -16.47 6.05
N LYS A 334 -23.22 -15.42 6.50
CA LYS A 334 -24.24 -15.49 7.57
C LYS A 334 -25.47 -14.68 7.21
N ALA A 335 -26.64 -15.09 7.68
CA ALA A 335 -27.84 -14.26 7.62
C ALA A 335 -27.84 -13.24 8.76
N LYS A 336 -28.27 -12.00 8.51
CA LYS A 336 -28.43 -11.03 9.60
C LYS A 336 -29.60 -11.42 10.49
N THR A 337 -29.41 -11.29 11.80
CA THR A 337 -30.39 -11.71 12.82
C THR A 337 -31.59 -10.78 12.95
N ASP A 338 -31.55 -9.61 12.32
CA ASP A 338 -32.57 -8.56 12.42
C ASP A 338 -33.78 -8.77 11.48
N SER A 339 -33.91 -9.96 10.87
CA SER A 339 -34.99 -10.30 9.93
C SER A 339 -35.06 -9.41 8.67
N SER A 340 -33.98 -8.71 8.34
CA SER A 340 -33.86 -7.86 7.14
C SER A 340 -33.79 -8.61 5.82
N GLY A 341 -33.66 -9.95 5.83
CA GLY A 341 -33.43 -10.74 4.62
C GLY A 341 -32.04 -10.53 4.01
N GLN A 342 -31.14 -9.79 4.67
CA GLN A 342 -29.77 -9.55 4.21
C GLN A 342 -28.81 -10.67 4.62
N LEU A 343 -27.79 -10.87 3.80
CA LEU A 343 -26.66 -11.75 4.08
C LEU A 343 -25.38 -10.93 4.27
N GLU A 344 -24.51 -11.38 5.16
CA GLU A 344 -23.20 -10.81 5.43
C GLU A 344 -22.12 -11.81 5.02
N LEU A 345 -21.29 -11.43 4.04
CA LEU A 345 -20.05 -12.14 3.71
C LEU A 345 -18.91 -11.48 4.47
N MET A 346 -18.26 -12.22 5.36
CA MET A 346 -17.14 -11.72 6.18
C MET A 346 -15.86 -12.48 5.86
N ASN A 347 -14.73 -11.77 5.84
CA ASN A 347 -13.42 -12.40 5.93
C ASN A 347 -12.97 -12.39 7.40
N ASP A 348 -13.22 -13.45 8.16
CA ASP A 348 -12.81 -13.57 9.57
C ASP A 348 -11.42 -14.20 9.73
N GLY A 349 -10.74 -14.50 8.63
CA GLY A 349 -9.34 -14.88 8.60
C GLY A 349 -8.38 -13.73 8.83
N SER A 350 -7.08 -14.07 8.96
CA SER A 350 -6.01 -13.09 9.09
C SER A 350 -5.39 -12.67 7.75
N GLY A 351 -5.66 -13.42 6.68
CA GLY A 351 -5.21 -13.09 5.32
C GLY A 351 -6.26 -12.31 4.53
N ASP A 352 -5.80 -11.47 3.62
CA ASP A 352 -6.66 -10.72 2.72
C ASP A 352 -7.06 -11.56 1.51
N LEU A 353 -8.23 -11.29 0.96
CA LEU A 353 -8.64 -11.74 -0.36
C LEU A 353 -8.30 -10.64 -1.39
N PRO A 354 -7.22 -10.77 -2.18
CA PRO A 354 -6.72 -9.70 -3.05
C PRO A 354 -7.58 -9.46 -4.29
N PRO A 355 -7.47 -8.31 -4.97
CA PRO A 355 -8.14 -8.09 -6.25
C PRO A 355 -7.79 -9.14 -7.31
N VAL A 356 -8.82 -9.72 -7.97
CA VAL A 356 -8.66 -10.61 -9.13
C VAL A 356 -9.03 -9.87 -10.41
N LEU A 357 -8.04 -9.72 -11.31
CA LEU A 357 -8.15 -8.89 -12.50
C LEU A 357 -7.87 -9.69 -13.78
N PRO A 358 -8.80 -9.70 -14.76
CA PRO A 358 -10.19 -9.24 -14.69
C PRO A 358 -11.09 -10.26 -13.98
N GLY A 359 -12.30 -9.85 -13.61
CA GLY A 359 -13.40 -10.77 -13.28
C GLY A 359 -13.76 -10.92 -11.80
N GLY A 360 -12.86 -10.57 -10.87
CA GLY A 360 -13.15 -10.56 -9.43
C GLY A 360 -13.54 -11.94 -8.86
N TYR A 361 -14.19 -11.90 -7.70
CA TYR A 361 -14.79 -13.05 -7.03
C TYR A 361 -16.30 -13.06 -7.22
N LEU A 362 -16.87 -14.27 -7.13
CA LEU A 362 -18.31 -14.47 -7.26
C LEU A 362 -18.83 -15.21 -6.03
N LEU A 363 -19.64 -14.54 -5.21
CA LEU A 363 -20.48 -15.21 -4.22
C LEU A 363 -21.70 -15.79 -4.95
N GLN A 364 -21.83 -17.11 -4.97
CA GLN A 364 -22.97 -17.78 -5.57
C GLN A 364 -23.86 -18.39 -4.50
N LEU A 365 -25.15 -18.12 -4.58
CA LEU A 365 -26.21 -18.75 -3.78
C LEU A 365 -27.04 -19.61 -4.71
N GLU A 366 -27.28 -20.87 -4.36
CA GLU A 366 -28.03 -21.80 -5.19
C GLU A 366 -29.07 -22.59 -4.41
N THR A 367 -30.22 -22.80 -5.04
CA THR A 367 -31.37 -23.51 -4.52
C THR A 367 -31.89 -24.49 -5.59
N GLU A 368 -32.59 -25.54 -5.17
CA GLU A 368 -33.19 -26.49 -6.13
C GLU A 368 -34.40 -25.92 -6.88
N LYS A 369 -35.09 -24.95 -6.25
CA LYS A 369 -36.31 -24.31 -6.76
C LYS A 369 -36.12 -22.80 -6.80
N PRO A 370 -36.81 -22.07 -7.69
CA PRO A 370 -36.72 -20.62 -7.76
C PRO A 370 -37.45 -19.98 -6.58
N ILE A 371 -36.70 -19.69 -5.51
CA ILE A 371 -37.25 -19.11 -4.27
C ILE A 371 -36.98 -17.61 -4.14
N PHE A 372 -36.13 -17.02 -4.99
CA PHE A 372 -35.81 -15.59 -4.91
C PHE A 372 -36.92 -14.76 -5.53
N ARG A 373 -37.39 -13.69 -4.88
CA ARG A 373 -38.44 -12.80 -5.37
C ARG A 373 -37.88 -11.45 -5.80
N GLU A 374 -37.16 -10.82 -4.89
CA GLU A 374 -36.50 -9.53 -5.08
C GLU A 374 -35.09 -9.61 -4.49
N VAL A 375 -34.13 -8.95 -5.13
CA VAL A 375 -32.72 -9.02 -4.79
C VAL A 375 -32.06 -7.68 -5.11
N ASP A 376 -31.45 -7.08 -4.11
CA ASP A 376 -30.63 -5.88 -4.23
C ASP A 376 -29.14 -6.21 -4.05
N GLU A 377 -28.26 -5.45 -4.69
CA GLU A 377 -26.80 -5.68 -4.64
C GLU A 377 -26.22 -5.51 -3.23
N GLY A 378 -26.59 -4.43 -2.52
CA GLY A 378 -25.92 -4.01 -1.30
C GLY A 378 -24.52 -3.46 -1.58
N ASP A 379 -23.52 -3.97 -0.84
CA ASP A 379 -22.10 -3.60 -0.98
C ASP A 379 -21.43 -4.26 -2.19
N PHE A 380 -22.09 -5.20 -2.87
CA PHE A 380 -21.54 -5.91 -4.02
C PHE A 380 -21.60 -5.07 -5.30
N ALA A 381 -20.67 -5.29 -6.23
CA ALA A 381 -20.59 -4.51 -7.46
C ALA A 381 -21.78 -4.72 -8.39
N HIS A 382 -22.33 -5.94 -8.43
CA HIS A 382 -23.56 -6.28 -9.12
C HIS A 382 -24.10 -7.64 -8.68
N VAL A 383 -25.39 -7.86 -8.88
CA VAL A 383 -26.07 -9.15 -8.70
C VAL A 383 -26.78 -9.58 -9.97
N ARG A 384 -26.78 -10.89 -10.25
CA ARG A 384 -27.54 -11.46 -11.36
C ARG A 384 -28.22 -12.77 -11.00
N GLY A 385 -29.39 -12.99 -11.58
CA GLY A 385 -30.16 -14.24 -11.49
C GLY A 385 -29.85 -15.17 -12.67
N GLU A 386 -29.66 -16.45 -12.36
CA GLU A 386 -29.37 -17.52 -13.31
C GLU A 386 -30.27 -18.73 -13.06
N ALA A 387 -30.60 -19.46 -14.13
CA ALA A 387 -31.30 -20.74 -14.06
C ALA A 387 -30.64 -21.78 -14.97
N GLY A 388 -30.72 -23.05 -14.56
CA GLY A 388 -30.15 -24.19 -15.28
C GLY A 388 -28.88 -24.76 -14.64
N ALA A 389 -28.37 -25.84 -15.21
CA ALA A 389 -27.18 -26.53 -14.70
C ALA A 389 -25.90 -25.70 -14.92
N GLU A 390 -24.86 -26.00 -14.12
CA GLU A 390 -23.54 -25.39 -14.26
C GLU A 390 -22.99 -25.58 -15.70
N GLY A 391 -22.41 -24.51 -16.26
CA GLY A 391 -21.94 -24.48 -17.65
C GLY A 391 -23.03 -24.30 -18.72
N ARG A 392 -24.32 -24.37 -18.36
CA ARG A 392 -25.47 -24.09 -19.25
C ARG A 392 -26.45 -23.09 -18.66
N ALA A 393 -26.05 -22.39 -17.61
CA ALA A 393 -26.90 -21.44 -16.91
C ALA A 393 -27.21 -20.25 -17.84
N SER A 394 -28.49 -19.89 -17.91
CA SER A 394 -28.98 -18.72 -18.63
C SER A 394 -29.35 -17.62 -17.65
N ARG A 395 -29.10 -16.36 -18.02
CA ARG A 395 -29.57 -15.21 -17.23
C ARG A 395 -31.08 -15.14 -17.28
N VAL A 396 -31.71 -15.01 -16.11
CA VAL A 396 -33.17 -14.91 -15.95
C VAL A 396 -33.53 -13.82 -14.94
N MET A 397 -34.80 -13.42 -14.91
CA MET A 397 -35.34 -12.56 -13.85
C MET A 397 -35.27 -13.26 -12.49
N PHE A 398 -35.07 -12.52 -11.40
CA PHE A 398 -34.91 -13.10 -10.06
C PHE A 398 -36.02 -14.09 -9.63
N PRO A 399 -37.32 -13.84 -9.91
CA PRO A 399 -38.40 -14.80 -9.63
C PRO A 399 -38.27 -16.18 -10.28
N LEU A 400 -37.43 -16.31 -11.30
CA LEU A 400 -37.16 -17.55 -12.03
C LEU A 400 -35.75 -18.11 -11.75
N ALA A 401 -34.92 -17.37 -11.02
CA ALA A 401 -33.56 -17.74 -10.74
C ALA A 401 -33.50 -18.89 -9.73
N THR A 402 -32.72 -19.91 -10.02
CA THR A 402 -32.31 -20.94 -9.05
C THR A 402 -30.92 -20.66 -8.49
N ARG A 403 -30.23 -19.65 -9.04
CA ARG A 403 -28.93 -19.19 -8.58
C ARG A 403 -28.83 -17.67 -8.61
N LEU A 404 -28.34 -17.08 -7.53
CA LEU A 404 -27.90 -15.70 -7.48
C LEU A 404 -26.37 -15.66 -7.54
N THR A 405 -25.82 -14.72 -8.30
CA THR A 405 -24.38 -14.47 -8.34
C THR A 405 -24.13 -13.00 -8.02
N PHE A 406 -23.47 -12.76 -6.88
CA PHE A 406 -22.99 -11.45 -6.43
C PHE A 406 -21.50 -11.33 -6.73
N SER A 407 -21.09 -10.21 -7.31
CA SER A 407 -19.70 -9.98 -7.74
C SER A 407 -19.01 -8.95 -6.86
N PHE A 408 -17.76 -9.19 -6.49
CA PHE A 408 -16.93 -8.26 -5.71
C PHE A 408 -15.44 -8.44 -6.07
N SER A 409 -14.65 -7.38 -5.98
CA SER A 409 -13.25 -7.43 -6.42
C SER A 409 -12.29 -7.96 -5.37
N SER A 410 -12.49 -7.65 -4.10
CA SER A 410 -11.56 -7.98 -2.99
C SER A 410 -12.28 -7.96 -1.64
N LEU A 411 -11.68 -8.56 -0.61
CA LEU A 411 -12.19 -8.51 0.76
C LEU A 411 -11.06 -8.69 1.77
N ARG A 412 -10.67 -7.63 2.50
CA ARG A 412 -9.53 -7.71 3.42
C ARG A 412 -9.88 -8.43 4.71
N ALA A 413 -8.85 -8.86 5.43
CA ALA A 413 -8.97 -9.49 6.73
C ALA A 413 -9.78 -8.60 7.68
N GLY A 414 -10.90 -9.14 8.17
CA GLY A 414 -11.83 -8.49 9.07
C GLY A 414 -12.76 -7.46 8.43
N GLU A 415 -12.80 -7.38 7.10
CA GLU A 415 -13.84 -6.67 6.34
C GLU A 415 -15.05 -7.58 6.09
N ARG A 416 -16.16 -6.95 5.73
CA ARG A 416 -17.43 -7.60 5.38
C ARG A 416 -18.10 -6.88 4.23
N LEU A 417 -18.92 -7.62 3.49
CA LEU A 417 -19.85 -7.12 2.47
C LEU A 417 -21.25 -7.58 2.85
N GLU A 418 -22.19 -6.65 2.85
CA GLU A 418 -23.59 -6.94 3.07
C GLU A 418 -24.33 -6.97 1.73
N THR A 419 -25.17 -7.98 1.50
CA THR A 419 -26.11 -7.93 0.38
C THR A 419 -27.16 -6.87 0.65
N GLY A 420 -27.85 -6.44 -0.40
CA GLY A 420 -29.11 -5.74 -0.23
C GLY A 420 -30.20 -6.71 0.26
N LEU A 421 -31.46 -6.25 0.23
CA LEU A 421 -32.60 -7.11 0.57
C LEU A 421 -32.64 -8.31 -0.38
N ILE A 422 -32.76 -9.51 0.17
CA ILE A 422 -33.10 -10.72 -0.59
C ILE A 422 -34.45 -11.21 -0.07
N GLN A 423 -35.50 -10.95 -0.83
CA GLN A 423 -36.83 -11.43 -0.51
C GLN A 423 -36.99 -12.86 -1.01
N LEU A 424 -37.28 -13.78 -0.10
CA LEU A 424 -37.58 -15.18 -0.42
C LEU A 424 -39.09 -15.38 -0.66
N ALA A 425 -39.45 -16.45 -1.35
CA ALA A 425 -40.82 -16.91 -1.47
C ALA A 425 -41.41 -17.23 -0.08
N PRO A 426 -42.75 -17.17 0.08
CA PRO A 426 -43.39 -17.60 1.32
C PRO A 426 -42.95 -19.01 1.71
N GLU A 427 -42.70 -19.22 3.01
CA GLU A 427 -42.24 -20.50 3.59
C GLU A 427 -40.83 -20.96 3.16
N ALA A 428 -40.14 -20.20 2.31
CA ALA A 428 -38.75 -20.48 1.96
C ALA A 428 -37.78 -19.87 2.97
N ASP A 429 -36.66 -20.55 3.20
CA ASP A 429 -35.58 -20.09 4.07
C ASP A 429 -34.19 -20.41 3.49
N TYR A 430 -33.15 -19.85 4.11
CA TYR A 430 -31.78 -20.08 3.67
C TYR A 430 -31.26 -21.50 3.92
N ALA A 431 -31.94 -22.34 4.72
CA ALA A 431 -31.52 -23.74 4.88
C ALA A 431 -31.71 -24.56 3.59
N GLN A 432 -32.50 -24.05 2.64
CA GLN A 432 -32.65 -24.59 1.28
C GLN A 432 -31.54 -24.13 0.32
N THR A 433 -30.65 -23.25 0.80
CA THR A 433 -29.60 -22.62 0.00
C THR A 433 -28.25 -23.27 0.29
N ARG A 434 -27.45 -23.42 -0.76
CA ARG A 434 -26.00 -23.66 -0.66
C ARG A 434 -25.25 -22.49 -1.26
N TYR A 435 -24.03 -22.28 -0.82
CA TYR A 435 -23.20 -21.19 -1.32
C TYR A 435 -21.78 -21.63 -1.66
N ARG A 436 -21.10 -20.84 -2.48
CA ARG A 436 -19.65 -20.96 -2.74
C ARG A 436 -19.09 -19.61 -3.14
N ILE A 437 -17.76 -19.50 -3.07
CA ILE A 437 -17.05 -18.29 -3.48
C ILE A 437 -16.08 -18.67 -4.60
N VAL A 438 -16.47 -18.38 -5.84
CA VAL A 438 -15.69 -18.72 -7.03
C VAL A 438 -14.43 -17.85 -7.10
N HIS A 439 -13.36 -18.41 -7.66
CA HIS A 439 -12.01 -17.84 -7.70
C HIS A 439 -11.32 -17.71 -6.34
N SER A 440 -11.88 -18.33 -5.29
CA SER A 440 -11.23 -18.48 -3.98
C SER A 440 -10.86 -19.93 -3.69
N SER A 441 -10.11 -20.15 -2.60
CA SER A 441 -9.88 -21.50 -2.04
C SER A 441 -11.17 -22.18 -1.56
N GLN A 442 -12.25 -21.42 -1.34
CA GLN A 442 -13.58 -21.88 -0.92
C GLN A 442 -14.57 -21.96 -2.10
N SER A 443 -14.10 -22.44 -3.26
CA SER A 443 -14.90 -22.60 -4.48
C SER A 443 -15.83 -23.83 -4.47
N GLN A 444 -15.75 -24.69 -3.46
CA GLN A 444 -16.67 -25.81 -3.29
C GLN A 444 -18.00 -25.35 -2.67
N TRP A 445 -19.09 -26.02 -3.07
CA TRP A 445 -20.41 -25.79 -2.49
C TRP A 445 -20.45 -26.17 -1.01
N GLN A 446 -20.95 -25.25 -0.20
CA GLN A 446 -21.14 -25.40 1.24
C GLN A 446 -22.63 -25.25 1.57
N PRO A 447 -23.18 -26.05 2.49
CA PRO A 447 -24.51 -25.80 3.00
C PRO A 447 -24.53 -24.43 3.70
N PHE A 448 -25.64 -23.70 3.58
CA PHE A 448 -25.82 -22.51 4.40
C PHE A 448 -26.06 -22.93 5.85
N GLY A 449 -25.12 -22.59 6.75
CA GLY A 449 -25.25 -22.88 8.18
C GLY A 449 -26.27 -21.96 8.85
N LYS A 450 -27.00 -22.48 9.84
CA LYS A 450 -27.86 -21.65 10.71
C LYS A 450 -27.04 -20.72 11.59
#